data_AF-A0A2M3ZJX5-F1
#
_entry.id   AF-A0A2M3ZJX5-F1
#
_cell.length_a   1.000
_cell.length_b   1.000
_cell.length_c   1.000
_cell.angle_alpha   90.00
_cell.angle_beta   90.00
_cell.angle_gamma   90.00
#
_symmetry.space_group_name_H-M   'P 1'
#
loop_
_entity.id
_entity.type
_entity.pdbx_description
1 polymer ?
#
loop_
_entity_poly.entity_id
_entity_poly.type
_entity_poly.pdbx_seq_one_letter_code
_entity_poly.pdbx_strand_id
1 'polypeptide(L)'
;GLFTLGAPHNEGDPPDPEEILTAVLINEDKVAFKSGYGKYLKVEKDGMITGRSDAVSALEQFEPVFEQGKTALLAANGCFVSIDPEDDALVAIKKKVGSNEVCIIRSCADRDNVCSKEVPIEESGDLDQVEINFVKKFQKFQDKKMRVSKEDKVVLKKAKEEGTLHEELLNRRSKMKADRYCK
;
A
#
# COMPACT_ATOMS: atom_id res chain seq x y z
N GLY A 1 17.93 23.73 6.13
CA GLY A 1 18.34 23.87 7.53
C GLY A 1 19.28 22.74 7.91
N LEU A 2 19.85 22.85 9.11
CA LEU A 2 20.37 21.69 9.83
C LEU A 2 19.20 20.98 10.51
N PHE A 3 19.37 19.71 10.84
CA PHE A 3 18.41 18.94 11.64
C PHE A 3 19.07 18.52 12.94
N THR A 4 18.39 18.78 14.04
CA THR A 4 18.80 18.40 15.39
C THR A 4 17.63 17.74 16.09
N LEU A 5 17.90 16.84 17.03
CA LEU A 5 16.86 16.17 17.81
C LEU A 5 16.10 17.21 18.65
N GLY A 6 14.77 17.20 18.52
CA GLY A 6 13.88 18.02 19.35
C GLY A 6 13.74 17.48 20.76
N ALA A 7 13.19 18.30 21.65
CA ALA A 7 12.82 17.84 22.99
C ALA A 7 11.74 16.74 22.89
N PRO A 8 11.73 15.75 23.80
CA PRO A 8 10.70 14.73 23.80
C PRO A 8 9.32 15.35 24.08
N HIS A 9 8.34 14.92 23.30
CA HIS A 9 6.93 15.29 23.48
C HIS A 9 6.29 14.52 24.64
N ASN A 10 5.23 15.07 25.23
CA ASN A 10 4.44 14.34 26.21
C ASN A 10 3.58 13.26 25.54
N GLU A 11 3.06 12.34 26.34
CA GLU A 11 2.19 11.28 25.84
C GLU A 11 0.89 11.88 25.25
N GLY A 12 0.64 11.58 23.97
CA GLY A 12 -0.54 12.05 23.23
C GLY A 12 -0.33 13.33 22.43
N ASP A 13 0.77 14.05 22.65
CA ASP A 13 1.09 15.25 21.86
C ASP A 13 1.47 14.84 20.42
N PRO A 14 0.92 15.50 19.39
CA PRO A 14 1.32 15.27 18.00
C PRO A 14 2.71 15.87 17.74
N PRO A 15 3.42 15.41 16.68
CA PRO A 15 4.64 16.09 16.25
C PRO A 15 4.34 17.53 15.80
N ASP A 16 5.29 18.42 16.00
CA ASP A 16 5.21 19.80 15.51
C ASP A 16 5.26 19.84 13.97
N PRO A 17 4.69 20.87 13.31
CA PRO A 17 4.70 20.97 11.85
C PRO A 17 6.09 20.86 11.21
N GLU A 18 7.13 21.37 11.87
CA GLU A 18 8.53 21.27 11.43
C GLU A 18 9.14 19.87 11.55
N GLU A 19 8.59 19.01 12.41
CA GLU A 19 9.03 17.62 12.63
C GLU A 19 8.39 16.66 11.62
N ILE A 20 7.33 17.08 10.95
CA ILE A 20 6.63 16.29 9.93
C ILE A 20 7.38 16.38 8.60
N LEU A 21 7.72 15.21 8.06
CA LEU A 21 8.34 15.08 6.74
C LEU A 21 7.34 14.51 5.74
N THR A 22 7.38 15.03 4.52
CA THR A 22 6.66 14.42 3.39
C THR A 22 7.57 13.39 2.72
N ALA A 23 7.15 12.13 2.70
CA ALA A 23 7.81 11.06 1.95
C ALA A 23 7.36 11.10 0.48
N VAL A 24 8.31 11.11 -0.44
CA VAL A 24 8.08 11.05 -1.89
C VAL A 24 8.74 9.79 -2.43
N LEU A 25 7.94 8.86 -2.96
CA LEU A 25 8.45 7.65 -3.58
C LEU A 25 9.22 8.00 -4.86
N ILE A 26 10.46 7.51 -4.97
CA ILE A 26 11.32 7.69 -6.15
C ILE A 26 11.24 6.46 -7.04
N ASN A 27 11.28 5.28 -6.44
CA ASN A 27 11.03 3.99 -7.07
C ASN A 27 10.53 3.00 -6.00
N GLU A 28 10.55 1.69 -6.29
CA GLU A 28 10.06 0.66 -5.38
C GLU A 28 10.83 0.57 -4.06
N ASP A 29 12.13 0.91 -4.07
CA ASP A 29 13.03 0.74 -2.91
C ASP A 29 13.43 2.07 -2.26
N LYS A 30 13.30 3.19 -2.98
CA LYS A 30 13.85 4.49 -2.58
C LYS A 30 12.79 5.54 -2.36
N VAL A 31 13.01 6.33 -1.32
CA VAL A 31 12.18 7.44 -0.89
C VAL A 31 13.04 8.70 -0.72
N ALA A 32 12.47 9.85 -1.01
CA ALA A 32 13.03 11.15 -0.64
C ALA A 32 12.16 11.78 0.44
N PHE A 33 12.78 12.48 1.38
CA PHE A 33 12.07 13.19 2.43
C PHE A 33 12.12 14.69 2.20
N LYS A 34 10.97 15.36 2.24
CA LYS A 34 10.84 16.81 2.16
C LYS A 34 10.44 17.36 3.53
N SER A 35 11.19 18.33 4.02
CA SER A 35 10.90 19.04 5.26
C SER A 35 9.64 19.91 5.18
N GLY A 36 9.10 20.30 6.34
CA GLY A 36 8.02 21.28 6.44
C GLY A 36 8.34 22.64 5.81
N TYR A 37 9.63 22.97 5.66
CA TYR A 37 10.12 24.17 4.96
C TYR A 37 10.22 24.01 3.43
N GLY A 38 9.74 22.88 2.89
CA GLY A 38 9.70 22.63 1.46
C GLY A 38 11.04 22.24 0.82
N LYS A 39 12.06 21.92 1.63
CA LYS A 39 13.39 21.48 1.14
C LYS A 39 13.60 19.99 1.36
N TYR A 40 14.24 19.31 0.42
CA TYR A 40 14.60 17.90 0.53
C TYR A 40 15.79 17.69 1.47
N LEU A 41 15.72 16.59 2.21
CA LEU A 41 16.82 16.07 3.02
C LEU A 41 17.90 15.52 2.10
N LYS A 42 19.15 15.85 2.39
CA LYS A 42 20.33 15.48 1.62
C LYS A 42 21.43 15.06 2.56
N VAL A 43 22.10 13.95 2.25
CA VAL A 43 23.35 13.58 2.94
C VAL A 43 24.54 14.37 2.36
N GLU A 44 25.30 15.02 3.24
CA GLU A 44 26.51 15.74 2.90
C GLU A 44 27.75 14.83 2.97
N LYS A 45 28.90 15.33 2.48
CA LYS A 45 30.14 14.54 2.37
C LYS A 45 30.72 14.10 3.72
N ASP A 46 30.48 14.88 4.77
CA ASP A 46 30.86 14.61 6.15
C ASP A 46 29.88 13.63 6.84
N GLY A 47 28.80 13.24 6.16
CA GLY A 47 27.74 12.39 6.71
C GLY A 47 26.62 13.17 7.39
N MET A 48 26.69 14.49 7.51
CA MET A 48 25.59 15.27 8.08
C MET A 48 24.39 15.32 7.13
N ILE A 49 23.17 15.30 7.67
CA ILE A 49 21.95 15.41 6.87
C ILE A 49 21.41 16.83 6.94
N THR A 50 21.20 17.47 5.79
CA THR A 50 20.71 18.85 5.72
C THR A 50 19.50 18.98 4.82
N GLY A 51 18.63 19.95 5.11
CA GLY A 51 17.39 20.20 4.38
C GLY A 51 17.50 21.46 3.54
N ARG A 52 18.34 21.46 2.50
CA ARG A 52 18.61 22.66 1.68
C ARG A 52 18.25 22.48 0.20
N SER A 53 18.06 21.25 -0.26
CA SER A 53 17.85 20.95 -1.68
C SER A 53 16.43 21.28 -2.14
N ASP A 54 16.32 21.90 -3.32
CA ASP A 54 15.04 22.19 -3.98
C ASP A 54 14.50 21.04 -4.84
N ALA A 55 15.39 20.10 -5.20
CA ALA A 55 15.07 18.95 -6.04
C ALA A 55 15.70 17.67 -5.48
N VAL A 56 15.14 16.54 -5.86
CA VAL A 56 15.69 15.23 -5.54
C VAL A 56 16.71 14.85 -6.60
N SER A 57 17.93 14.55 -6.16
CA SER A 57 18.98 13.90 -6.95
C SER A 57 19.42 12.62 -6.24
N ALA A 58 20.64 12.16 -6.50
CA ALA A 58 21.17 10.94 -5.89
C ALA A 58 21.35 11.06 -4.36
N LEU A 59 21.72 12.25 -3.85
CA LEU A 59 22.06 12.45 -2.44
C LEU A 59 20.84 12.67 -1.53
N GLU A 60 19.67 12.92 -2.13
CA GLU A 60 18.39 13.08 -1.45
C GLU A 60 17.58 11.78 -1.37
N GLN A 61 18.12 10.68 -1.89
CA GLN A 61 17.49 9.37 -1.88
C GLN A 61 17.92 8.57 -0.64
N PHE A 62 16.93 7.98 0.01
CA PHE A 62 17.06 7.09 1.16
C PHE A 62 16.36 5.77 0.86
N GLU A 63 16.86 4.69 1.45
CA GLU A 63 16.33 3.34 1.28
C GLU A 63 15.93 2.80 2.66
N PRO A 64 14.62 2.59 2.91
CA PRO A 64 14.16 1.95 4.15
C PRO A 64 14.53 0.47 4.17
N VAL A 65 15.23 0.05 5.22
CA VAL A 65 15.63 -1.34 5.43
C VAL A 65 14.84 -1.92 6.60
N PHE A 66 14.19 -3.06 6.39
CA PHE A 66 13.40 -3.77 7.38
C PHE A 66 14.05 -5.11 7.72
N GLU A 67 14.37 -5.34 9.00
CA GLU A 67 14.98 -6.58 9.46
C GLU A 67 14.48 -6.93 10.86
N GLN A 68 13.97 -8.15 11.05
CA GLN A 68 13.50 -8.67 12.35
C GLN A 68 12.51 -7.72 13.08
N GLY A 69 11.63 -7.05 12.33
CA GLY A 69 10.66 -6.10 12.89
C GLY A 69 11.25 -4.74 13.30
N LYS A 70 12.52 -4.48 13.00
CA LYS A 70 13.16 -3.19 13.15
C LYS A 70 13.28 -2.50 11.79
N THR A 71 13.37 -1.18 11.82
CA THR A 71 13.54 -0.35 10.62
C THR A 71 14.75 0.55 10.78
N ALA A 72 15.50 0.72 9.71
CA ALA A 72 16.58 1.70 9.59
C ALA A 72 16.48 2.40 8.24
N LEU A 73 17.09 3.58 8.11
CA LEU A 73 17.15 4.32 6.84
C LEU A 73 18.59 4.33 6.34
N LEU A 74 18.82 3.81 5.14
CA LEU A 74 20.10 3.86 4.46
C LEU A 74 20.16 5.12 3.59
N ALA A 75 21.17 5.97 3.81
CA ALA A 75 21.42 7.14 2.98
C ALA A 75 22.26 6.81 1.75
N ALA A 76 22.26 7.72 0.76
CA ALA A 76 22.98 7.55 -0.51
C ALA A 76 24.50 7.33 -0.39
N ASN A 77 25.11 7.69 0.75
CA ASN A 77 26.52 7.45 1.04
C ASN A 77 26.81 6.00 1.51
N GLY A 78 25.78 5.16 1.63
CA GLY A 78 25.90 3.78 2.10
C GLY A 78 26.01 3.64 3.61
N CYS A 79 25.61 4.67 4.36
CA CYS A 79 25.57 4.68 5.81
C CYS A 79 24.14 4.85 6.32
N PHE A 80 23.87 4.36 7.54
CA PHE A 80 22.56 4.44 8.17
C PHE A 80 22.37 5.75 8.91
N VAL A 81 21.16 6.29 8.83
CA VAL A 81 20.73 7.50 9.52
C VAL A 81 20.68 7.23 11.03
N SER A 82 21.24 8.14 11.82
CA SER A 82 21.15 8.17 13.28
C SER A 82 21.24 9.60 13.82
N ILE A 83 21.04 9.74 15.13
CA ILE A 83 21.32 10.97 15.86
C ILE A 83 22.70 10.86 16.49
N ASP A 84 23.53 11.88 16.31
CA ASP A 84 24.81 11.99 16.99
C ASP A 84 24.58 12.28 18.49
N PRO A 85 25.14 11.46 19.41
CA PRO A 85 24.93 11.64 20.85
C PRO A 85 25.65 12.86 21.45
N GLU A 86 26.58 13.49 20.74
CA GLU A 86 27.37 14.63 21.26
C GLU A 86 26.70 15.98 20.98
N ASP A 87 26.09 16.14 19.79
CA ASP A 87 25.50 17.41 19.34
C ASP A 87 24.05 17.32 18.85
N ASP A 88 23.41 16.17 19.06
CA ASP A 88 22.03 15.88 18.66
C ASP A 88 21.77 16.03 17.14
N ALA A 89 22.81 16.10 16.31
CA ALA A 89 22.65 16.29 14.88
C ALA A 89 22.16 15.02 14.17
N LEU A 90 21.34 15.22 13.12
CA LEU A 90 20.95 14.13 12.22
C LEU A 90 22.09 13.81 11.25
N VAL A 91 22.61 12.59 11.33
CA VAL A 91 23.80 12.14 10.59
C VAL A 91 23.60 10.77 9.94
N ALA A 92 24.46 10.42 8.99
CA ALA A 92 24.56 9.11 8.37
C ALA A 92 26.04 8.72 8.24
N ILE A 93 26.62 8.17 9.31
CA ILE A 93 28.07 7.92 9.43
C ILE A 93 28.39 6.42 9.44
N LYS A 94 27.59 5.61 10.16
CA LYS A 94 27.90 4.19 10.36
C LYS A 94 27.32 3.32 9.24
N LYS A 95 28.12 2.36 8.77
CA LYS A 95 27.70 1.35 7.77
C LYS A 95 26.95 0.17 8.35
N LYS A 96 26.87 0.05 9.68
CA LYS A 96 26.19 -1.04 10.38
C LYS A 96 25.11 -0.45 11.28
N VAL A 97 23.96 -1.11 11.32
CA VAL A 97 22.85 -0.74 12.19
C VAL A 97 23.18 -1.14 13.63
N GLY A 98 23.32 -0.15 14.50
CA GLY A 98 23.37 -0.32 15.96
C GLY A 98 22.02 0.04 16.59
N SER A 99 22.01 0.36 17.89
CA SER A 99 20.81 0.81 18.59
C SER A 99 20.32 2.19 18.11
N ASN A 100 21.24 3.07 17.73
CA ASN A 100 20.94 4.47 17.42
C ASN A 100 20.49 4.68 15.98
N GLU A 101 20.75 3.70 15.11
CA GLU A 101 20.37 3.70 13.69
C GLU A 101 18.97 3.09 13.47
N VAL A 102 18.40 2.46 14.50
CA VAL A 102 17.02 1.93 14.46
C VAL A 102 16.05 3.09 14.67
N CYS A 103 15.06 3.21 13.78
CA CYS A 103 14.03 4.24 13.83
C CYS A 103 12.64 3.63 13.66
N ILE A 104 11.62 4.42 14.02
CA ILE A 104 10.21 4.05 13.84
C ILE A 104 9.60 5.00 12.83
N ILE A 105 9.10 4.45 11.72
CA ILE A 105 8.38 5.22 10.70
C ILE A 105 6.89 5.20 11.06
N ARG A 106 6.32 6.39 11.27
CA ARG A 106 4.88 6.59 11.47
C ARG A 106 4.33 7.37 10.29
N SER A 107 3.16 6.96 9.78
CA SER A 107 2.45 7.65 8.70
C SER A 107 1.13 8.19 9.20
N CYS A 108 0.83 9.45 8.86
CA CYS A 108 -0.47 10.08 9.05
C CYS A 108 -1.35 10.00 7.80
N ALA A 109 -0.93 9.29 6.75
CA ALA A 109 -1.75 9.06 5.57
C ALA A 109 -2.99 8.25 5.94
N ASP A 110 -4.12 8.59 5.33
CA ASP A 110 -5.33 7.79 5.44
C ASP A 110 -5.01 6.35 5.05
N ARG A 111 -5.38 5.41 5.92
CA ARG A 111 -5.31 4.00 5.56
C ARG A 111 -6.34 3.79 4.47
N ASP A 112 -5.86 3.56 3.25
CA ASP A 112 -6.72 2.96 2.23
C ASP A 112 -7.34 1.72 2.85
N ASN A 113 -8.66 1.68 2.91
CA ASN A 113 -9.37 0.45 3.23
C ASN A 113 -9.02 -0.53 2.11
N VAL A 114 -7.99 -1.35 2.32
CA VAL A 114 -7.73 -2.54 1.53
C VAL A 114 -8.83 -3.55 1.89
N CYS A 115 -10.05 -3.22 1.49
CA CYS A 115 -11.22 -4.06 1.58
C CYS A 115 -11.92 -3.99 0.23
N SER A 116 -12.01 -5.15 -0.44
CA SER A 116 -12.88 -5.44 -1.61
C SER A 116 -12.54 -4.86 -3.00
N LYS A 117 -11.35 -5.13 -3.55
CA LYS A 117 -11.16 -5.10 -5.03
C LYS A 117 -10.51 -6.35 -5.64
N GLU A 118 -10.55 -7.48 -4.94
CA GLU A 118 -10.18 -8.78 -5.53
C GLU A 118 -11.38 -9.71 -5.77
N VAL A 119 -12.60 -9.26 -5.52
CA VAL A 119 -13.79 -10.03 -5.91
C VAL A 119 -14.20 -9.53 -7.31
N PRO A 120 -14.15 -10.37 -8.35
CA PRO A 120 -14.64 -10.03 -9.68
C PRO A 120 -16.05 -9.44 -9.59
N ILE A 121 -16.42 -8.51 -10.48
CA ILE A 121 -17.76 -7.90 -10.50
C ILE A 121 -18.84 -9.00 -10.59
N GLU A 122 -18.52 -10.12 -11.24
CA GLU A 122 -19.34 -11.31 -11.35
C GLU A 122 -19.66 -11.97 -10.01
N GLU A 123 -18.76 -11.86 -9.04
CA GLU A 123 -18.90 -12.39 -7.69
C GLU A 123 -19.32 -11.32 -6.67
N SER A 124 -19.47 -10.07 -7.11
CA SER A 124 -19.92 -8.97 -6.27
C SER A 124 -21.43 -9.03 -6.03
N GLY A 125 -21.83 -8.95 -4.75
CA GLY A 125 -23.22 -8.86 -4.32
C GLY A 125 -23.80 -10.13 -3.68
N ASP A 126 -25.11 -10.15 -3.52
CA ASP A 126 -25.84 -11.33 -3.03
C ASP A 126 -25.91 -12.42 -4.13
N LEU A 127 -26.23 -13.67 -3.77
CA LEU A 127 -26.29 -14.81 -4.70
C LEU A 127 -27.12 -14.53 -5.97
N ASP A 128 -28.16 -13.72 -5.82
CA ASP A 128 -29.02 -13.26 -6.91
C ASP A 128 -28.28 -12.36 -7.91
N GLN A 129 -27.47 -11.45 -7.38
CA GLN A 129 -26.65 -10.54 -8.18
C GLN A 129 -25.50 -11.29 -8.84
N VAL A 130 -24.90 -12.25 -8.13
CA VAL A 130 -23.87 -13.13 -8.68
C VAL A 130 -24.42 -13.93 -9.87
N GLU A 131 -25.57 -14.60 -9.73
CA GLU A 131 -26.19 -15.35 -10.83
C GLU A 131 -26.51 -14.44 -12.03
N ILE A 132 -27.03 -13.23 -11.79
CA ILE A 132 -27.31 -12.24 -12.84
C ILE A 132 -26.03 -11.77 -13.54
N ASN A 133 -24.97 -11.46 -12.79
CA ASN A 133 -23.73 -10.95 -13.34
C ASN A 133 -23.02 -12.03 -14.17
N PHE A 134 -23.05 -13.29 -13.71
CA PHE A 134 -22.57 -14.43 -14.49
C PHE A 134 -23.39 -14.64 -15.77
N VAL A 135 -24.73 -14.63 -15.71
CA VAL A 135 -25.57 -14.79 -16.92
C VAL A 135 -25.34 -13.66 -17.92
N LYS A 136 -25.22 -12.41 -17.45
CA LYS A 136 -24.94 -11.24 -18.31
C LYS A 136 -23.66 -11.38 -19.12
N LYS A 137 -22.61 -11.98 -18.52
CA LYS A 137 -21.31 -12.15 -19.18
C LYS A 137 -21.36 -13.07 -20.40
N PHE A 138 -22.26 -14.05 -20.41
CA PHE A 138 -22.23 -15.15 -21.38
C PHE A 138 -23.49 -15.30 -22.27
N GLN A 139 -24.60 -14.63 -21.94
CA GLN A 139 -25.81 -14.62 -22.77
C GLN A 139 -25.69 -13.63 -23.95
N LYS A 140 -26.17 -14.00 -25.15
CA LYS A 140 -26.31 -13.07 -26.28
C LYS A 140 -27.60 -12.25 -26.15
N PHE A 141 -27.49 -10.92 -26.18
CA PHE A 141 -28.62 -9.99 -26.03
C PHE A 141 -29.30 -9.59 -27.36
N GLN A 142 -29.61 -10.54 -28.24
CA GLN A 142 -30.28 -10.19 -29.51
C GLN A 142 -31.68 -9.60 -29.29
N ASP A 143 -32.42 -10.07 -28.28
CA ASP A 143 -33.80 -9.64 -27.98
C ASP A 143 -33.92 -8.60 -26.84
N LYS A 144 -32.80 -8.01 -26.38
CA LYS A 144 -32.75 -7.13 -25.17
C LYS A 144 -33.32 -7.74 -23.88
N LYS A 145 -33.69 -9.03 -23.86
CA LYS A 145 -34.27 -9.73 -22.71
C LYS A 145 -33.26 -10.73 -22.12
N MET A 146 -32.94 -10.56 -20.84
CA MET A 146 -32.11 -11.51 -20.08
C MET A 146 -32.95 -12.72 -19.66
N ARG A 147 -32.37 -13.92 -19.71
CA ARG A 147 -33.01 -15.15 -19.25
C ARG A 147 -32.17 -15.74 -18.13
N VAL A 148 -32.77 -15.83 -16.95
CA VAL A 148 -32.14 -16.43 -15.75
C VAL A 148 -32.81 -17.78 -15.47
N SER A 149 -32.15 -18.65 -14.71
CA SER A 149 -32.69 -19.96 -14.34
C SER A 149 -33.94 -19.78 -13.51
N LYS A 150 -34.90 -20.71 -13.68
CA LYS A 150 -36.06 -20.84 -12.79
C LYS A 150 -35.83 -21.88 -11.68
N GLU A 151 -34.65 -22.52 -11.65
CA GLU A 151 -34.30 -23.53 -10.65
C GLU A 151 -34.04 -22.90 -9.27
N ASP A 152 -34.43 -23.62 -8.21
CA ASP A 152 -34.35 -23.16 -6.83
C ASP A 152 -32.90 -22.95 -6.36
N LYS A 153 -32.62 -21.85 -5.68
CA LYS A 153 -31.28 -21.37 -5.30
C LYS A 153 -30.69 -22.10 -4.08
N VAL A 154 -31.43 -23.02 -3.48
CA VAL A 154 -30.93 -23.88 -2.38
C VAL A 154 -29.63 -24.59 -2.77
N VAL A 155 -29.54 -25.05 -4.03
CA VAL A 155 -28.34 -25.71 -4.55
C VAL A 155 -27.16 -24.73 -4.67
N LEU A 156 -27.39 -23.48 -5.06
CA LEU A 156 -26.34 -22.45 -5.14
C LEU A 156 -25.85 -22.02 -3.76
N LYS A 157 -26.74 -21.97 -2.76
CA LYS A 157 -26.35 -21.70 -1.37
C LYS A 157 -25.40 -22.77 -0.85
N LYS A 158 -25.76 -24.05 -1.05
CA LYS A 158 -24.93 -25.18 -0.67
C LYS A 158 -23.59 -25.18 -1.43
N ALA A 159 -23.61 -24.95 -2.73
CA ALA A 159 -22.39 -24.88 -3.56
C ALA A 159 -21.48 -23.70 -3.19
N LYS A 160 -22.02 -22.60 -2.66
CA LYS A 160 -21.23 -21.49 -2.13
C LYS A 160 -20.49 -21.87 -0.84
N GLU A 161 -21.12 -22.66 0.03
CA GLU A 161 -20.49 -23.17 1.25
C GLU A 161 -19.45 -24.25 0.95
N GLU A 162 -19.70 -25.09 -0.05
CA GLU A 162 -18.83 -26.20 -0.46
C GLU A 162 -17.70 -25.79 -1.44
N GLY A 163 -17.71 -24.54 -1.92
CA GLY A 163 -16.70 -24.02 -2.86
C GLY A 163 -16.90 -24.41 -4.33
N THR A 164 -18.03 -25.05 -4.67
CA THR A 164 -18.38 -25.55 -6.02
C THR A 164 -19.33 -24.60 -6.79
N LEU A 165 -19.52 -23.37 -6.32
CA LEU A 165 -20.47 -22.40 -6.87
C LEU A 165 -20.35 -22.17 -8.38
N HIS A 166 -19.11 -22.11 -8.89
CA HIS A 166 -18.84 -21.86 -10.31
C HIS A 166 -19.31 -23.00 -11.21
N GLU A 167 -19.16 -24.25 -10.75
CA GLU A 167 -19.59 -25.44 -11.48
C GLU A 167 -21.11 -25.49 -11.56
N GLU A 168 -21.79 -25.18 -10.45
CA GLU A 168 -23.26 -25.15 -10.41
C GLU A 168 -23.85 -24.00 -11.24
N LEU A 169 -23.22 -22.82 -11.23
CA LEU A 169 -23.62 -21.71 -12.12
C LEU A 169 -23.44 -22.09 -13.59
N LEU A 170 -22.39 -22.83 -13.94
CA LEU A 170 -22.18 -23.35 -15.29
C LEU A 170 -23.23 -24.42 -15.65
N ASN A 171 -23.56 -25.34 -14.75
CA ASN A 171 -24.60 -26.35 -14.94
C ASN A 171 -25.99 -25.74 -15.17
N ARG A 172 -26.31 -24.64 -14.49
CA ARG A 172 -27.55 -23.89 -14.76
C ARG A 172 -27.54 -23.23 -16.11
N ARG A 173 -26.43 -22.58 -16.46
CA ARG A 173 -26.26 -21.88 -17.74
C ARG A 173 -26.29 -22.84 -18.92
N SER A 174 -25.70 -24.04 -18.80
CA SER A 174 -25.67 -25.03 -19.88
C SER A 174 -27.04 -25.58 -20.24
N LYS A 175 -27.97 -25.66 -19.27
CA LYS A 175 -29.37 -26.01 -19.51
C LYS A 175 -30.15 -24.90 -20.23
N MET A 176 -29.63 -23.68 -20.29
CA MET A 176 -30.26 -22.57 -20.99
C MET A 176 -29.82 -22.51 -22.45
N LYS A 177 -30.78 -22.58 -23.39
CA LYS A 177 -30.53 -22.41 -24.84
C LYS A 177 -30.14 -20.99 -25.27
N ALA A 178 -29.70 -20.15 -24.33
CA ALA A 178 -29.39 -18.74 -24.54
C ALA A 178 -27.90 -18.40 -24.30
N ASP A 179 -27.13 -19.33 -23.75
CA ASP A 179 -25.69 -19.16 -23.56
C ASP A 179 -24.94 -19.35 -24.87
N ARG A 180 -24.00 -18.46 -25.18
CA ARG A 180 -23.19 -18.51 -26.42
C ARG A 180 -22.23 -19.70 -26.45
N TYR A 181 -21.77 -20.13 -25.28
CA TYR A 181 -20.62 -21.03 -25.09
C TYR A 181 -21.05 -22.43 -24.65
N CYS A 182 -22.26 -22.59 -24.13
CA CYS A 182 -22.85 -23.89 -23.87
C CYS A 182 -23.71 -24.31 -25.06
N LYS A 183 -23.15 -25.12 -25.97
CA LYS A 183 -23.86 -25.76 -27.07
C LYS A 183 -24.14 -27.22 -26.75
#